data_AF-A0A1S3EUI3-F1
#
_entry.id   AF-A0A1S3EUI3-F1
#
_cell.length_a   1.000
_cell.length_b   1.000
_cell.length_c   1.000
_cell.angle_alpha   90.00
_cell.angle_beta   90.00
_cell.angle_gamma   90.00
#
_symmetry.space_group_name_H-M   'P 1'
#
loop_
_entity.id
_entity.type
_entity.pdbx_description
1 polymer ?
#
loop_
_entity_poly.entity_id
_entity_poly.type
_entity_poly.pdbx_seq_one_letter_code
_entity_poly.pdbx_strand_id
1 'polypeptide(L)'
;MCEGPSRISGPIPPDPTLCPDYYRRPASAQGRLEGNALKMDLLTSCRDPDFSSTRGPRTRPGAREILERGQRGVGDVLLQLGGISLSPGVSSKRKDPKDYEKENLRRIKEIQKRFREQERNREQGQPRPLKALWRSPKYDKVESRVKTRMQESVQTSVPQPAHFLRAHSRCGPGLPPSRVPSPQLTLPGPKAKGPDLGVDFIRHNARAAKRAPRRHSRSLQVLAQVLEQKQQAQEHYNTTQKGHVPQYLLERRDLWRREAEARQNNQPDPAMPPGHTRMPESQRLETLNNLLQSQSQLLRELVLLPAGADSLRAQSHRAELDRKLVQIEEAIKIFSRPKVFVKMDT
;
A
#
# COMPACT_ATOMS: atom_id res chain seq x y z
N MET A 1 -3.92 -22.47 -11.30
CA MET A 1 -2.58 -23.08 -11.50
C MET A 1 -1.68 -22.04 -12.15
N CYS A 2 -1.03 -21.19 -11.34
CA CYS A 2 0.11 -20.39 -11.76
C CYS A 2 1.09 -20.38 -10.59
N GLU A 3 2.03 -21.30 -10.61
CA GLU A 3 3.16 -21.30 -9.69
C GLU A 3 4.19 -20.27 -10.14
N GLY A 4 4.67 -19.47 -9.20
CA GLY A 4 5.79 -18.56 -9.40
C GLY A 4 6.16 -17.90 -8.07
N PRO A 5 7.39 -18.10 -7.55
CA PRO A 5 7.80 -17.49 -6.30
C PRO A 5 7.94 -15.97 -6.48
N SER A 6 7.10 -15.23 -5.75
CA SER A 6 7.15 -13.77 -5.66
C SER A 6 8.42 -13.34 -4.92
N ARG A 7 9.46 -12.95 -5.66
CA ARG A 7 10.72 -12.39 -5.13
C ARG A 7 10.58 -10.91 -4.73
N ILE A 8 9.73 -10.61 -3.73
CA ILE A 8 9.55 -9.22 -3.24
C ILE A 8 10.16 -9.02 -1.83
N SER A 9 10.90 -10.00 -1.31
CA SER A 9 11.61 -9.85 -0.04
C SER A 9 12.97 -9.19 -0.27
N GLY A 10 13.04 -7.86 -0.14
CA GLY A 10 14.29 -7.16 0.15
C GLY A 10 14.73 -7.41 1.61
N PRO A 11 16.00 -7.15 1.96
CA PRO A 11 16.46 -7.27 3.34
C PRO A 11 15.62 -6.36 4.26
N ILE A 12 15.28 -6.85 5.45
CA ILE A 12 14.56 -6.10 6.49
C ILE A 12 15.38 -4.84 6.79
N PRO A 13 14.79 -3.63 6.68
CA PRO A 13 15.53 -2.40 6.95
C PRO A 13 15.96 -2.38 8.42
N PRO A 14 17.17 -1.86 8.72
CA PRO A 14 17.74 -1.92 10.06
C PRO A 14 16.88 -1.13 11.06
N ASP A 15 16.87 -1.59 12.31
CA ASP A 15 16.12 -0.96 13.39
C ASP A 15 16.47 0.55 13.51
N PRO A 16 15.48 1.46 13.49
CA PRO A 16 15.71 2.90 13.57
C PRO A 16 16.42 3.34 14.87
N THR A 17 16.40 2.51 15.92
CA THR A 17 17.14 2.77 17.16
C THR A 17 18.64 2.52 17.04
N LEU A 18 19.07 1.66 16.11
CA LEU A 18 20.46 1.27 15.92
C LEU A 18 21.16 2.04 14.78
N CYS A 19 20.41 2.52 13.79
CA CYS A 19 20.94 3.25 12.62
C CYS A 19 20.14 4.54 12.31
N PRO A 20 20.20 5.58 13.16
CA PRO A 20 19.40 6.80 13.00
C PRO A 20 19.72 7.60 11.72
N ASP A 21 20.97 7.53 11.23
CA ASP A 21 21.37 8.24 10.01
C ASP A 21 20.78 7.63 8.73
N TYR A 22 20.37 6.36 8.74
CA TYR A 22 19.74 5.70 7.59
C TYR A 22 18.34 6.24 7.27
N TYR A 23 17.70 6.84 8.27
CA TYR A 23 16.37 7.46 8.18
C TYR A 23 16.43 9.00 8.26
N ARG A 24 17.63 9.58 8.39
CA ARG A 24 17.84 11.03 8.46
C ARG A 24 17.56 11.64 7.09
N ARG A 25 16.49 12.45 7.03
CA ARG A 25 16.09 13.18 5.83
C ARG A 25 17.17 14.21 5.44
N PRO A 26 17.68 14.22 4.20
CA PRO A 26 18.67 15.20 3.77
C PRO A 26 18.08 16.62 3.75
N ALA A 27 18.90 17.61 4.11
CA ALA A 27 18.51 19.01 4.24
C ALA A 27 17.92 19.62 2.94
N SER A 28 18.23 19.05 1.78
CA SER A 28 17.66 19.46 0.48
C SER A 28 16.16 19.17 0.32
N ALA A 29 15.58 18.30 1.15
CA ALA A 29 14.16 17.94 1.11
C ALA A 29 13.28 18.77 2.07
N GLN A 30 13.85 19.75 2.78
CA GLN A 30 13.13 20.56 3.78
C GLN A 30 12.30 21.71 3.18
N GLY A 31 12.55 22.09 1.92
CA GLY A 31 12.02 23.32 1.33
C GLY A 31 10.66 23.25 0.62
N ARG A 32 9.85 22.19 0.74
CA ARG A 32 8.61 22.05 -0.08
C ARG A 32 7.30 21.98 0.70
N LEU A 33 7.31 22.04 2.03
CA LEU A 33 6.10 21.95 2.87
C LEU A 33 6.06 22.97 4.03
N GLU A 34 6.92 23.98 4.03
CA GLU A 34 6.71 25.17 4.86
C GLU A 34 6.22 26.30 3.94
N GLY A 35 5.06 26.85 4.25
CA GLY A 35 4.43 27.90 3.47
C GLY A 35 5.30 29.14 3.40
N ASN A 36 5.28 29.78 2.22
CA ASN A 36 5.85 31.11 2.00
C ASN A 36 5.24 32.12 2.99
N ALA A 37 5.89 32.33 4.13
CA ALA A 37 5.69 33.51 4.95
C ALA A 37 6.39 34.68 4.24
N LEU A 38 5.63 35.39 3.41
CA LEU A 38 6.03 36.66 2.81
C LEU A 38 6.36 37.67 3.92
N LYS A 39 7.65 37.83 4.25
CA LYS A 39 8.15 39.06 4.85
C LYS A 39 8.38 40.05 3.72
N MET A 40 7.48 41.02 3.63
CA MET A 40 7.67 42.23 2.86
C MET A 40 8.60 43.16 3.63
N ASP A 41 9.84 43.29 3.19
CA ASP A 41 10.69 44.41 3.57
C ASP A 41 10.87 45.31 2.35
N LEU A 42 10.17 46.44 2.41
CA LEU A 42 10.32 47.57 1.50
C LEU A 42 11.52 48.43 1.93
N LEU A 43 12.20 48.97 0.92
CA LEU A 43 13.16 50.08 0.91
C LEU A 43 14.65 49.71 1.00
N THR A 44 15.33 49.72 -0.15
CA THR A 44 16.28 50.80 -0.51
C THR A 44 16.61 50.71 -2.01
N SER A 45 16.42 51.82 -2.69
CA SER A 45 16.73 52.08 -4.10
C SER A 45 18.24 52.23 -4.30
N CYS A 46 18.81 51.68 -5.39
CA CYS A 46 19.46 52.45 -6.46
C CYS A 46 20.32 51.57 -7.42
N ARG A 47 20.18 51.90 -8.72
CA ARG A 47 21.05 51.62 -9.90
C ARG A 47 21.03 50.22 -10.56
N ASP A 48 20.17 50.06 -11.57
CA ASP A 48 20.44 50.06 -13.04
C ASP A 48 21.85 49.71 -13.58
N PRO A 49 21.95 49.17 -14.82
CA PRO A 49 22.40 47.80 -15.10
C PRO A 49 23.67 47.71 -15.99
N ASP A 50 24.20 46.48 -16.16
CA ASP A 50 24.67 45.88 -17.44
C ASP A 50 25.90 44.93 -17.31
N PHE A 51 25.94 43.96 -18.25
CA PHE A 51 27.08 43.18 -18.76
C PHE A 51 27.57 41.87 -18.08
N SER A 52 27.27 40.79 -18.81
CA SER A 52 28.20 39.78 -19.32
C SER A 52 28.54 38.52 -18.50
N SER A 53 28.59 37.43 -19.26
CA SER A 53 28.95 36.07 -18.88
C SER A 53 30.40 35.96 -18.40
N THR A 54 30.64 35.19 -17.33
CA THR A 54 32.01 34.88 -16.88
C THR A 54 32.30 33.40 -16.96
N ARG A 55 33.25 33.07 -17.85
CA ARG A 55 33.94 31.79 -18.02
C ARG A 55 34.80 31.46 -16.79
N GLY A 56 34.93 30.18 -16.46
CA GLY A 56 35.88 29.69 -15.45
C GLY A 56 37.36 29.91 -15.83
N PRO A 57 38.29 29.83 -14.86
CA PRO A 57 39.66 30.29 -15.05
C PRO A 57 40.48 29.34 -15.93
N ARG A 58 41.18 29.93 -16.92
CA ARG A 58 42.20 29.25 -17.73
C ARG A 58 43.53 29.20 -16.97
N THR A 59 43.95 28.00 -16.56
CA THR A 59 45.29 27.75 -16.02
C THR A 59 46.33 27.82 -17.14
N ARG A 60 47.40 28.60 -16.96
CA ARG A 60 48.51 28.71 -17.92
C ARG A 60 49.32 27.39 -17.97
N PRO A 61 49.96 27.04 -19.10
CA PRO A 61 50.70 25.78 -19.25
C PRO A 61 51.74 25.53 -18.14
N GLY A 62 52.48 26.55 -17.72
CA GLY A 62 53.51 26.42 -16.67
C GLY A 62 52.97 26.14 -15.25
N ALA A 63 51.68 26.38 -14.98
CA ALA A 63 51.09 26.08 -13.67
C ALA A 63 50.82 24.58 -13.47
N ARG A 64 50.72 23.80 -14.57
CA ARG A 64 50.57 22.35 -14.51
C ARG A 64 51.89 21.65 -14.16
N GLU A 65 53.00 22.17 -14.70
CA GLU A 65 54.34 21.63 -14.46
C GLU A 65 54.77 21.77 -12.98
N ILE A 66 54.43 22.90 -12.35
CA ILE A 66 54.72 23.16 -10.93
C ILE A 66 53.90 22.24 -10.02
N LEU A 67 52.64 21.95 -10.38
CA LEU A 67 51.78 21.01 -9.65
C LEU A 67 52.30 19.57 -9.74
N GLU A 68 52.74 19.13 -10.93
CA GLU A 68 53.32 17.80 -11.11
C GLU A 68 54.66 17.63 -10.39
N ARG A 69 55.48 18.69 -10.34
CA ARG A 69 56.75 18.68 -9.58
C ARG A 69 56.52 18.60 -8.07
N GLY A 70 55.43 19.19 -7.55
CA GLY A 70 55.07 19.13 -6.14
C GLY A 70 54.46 17.79 -5.70
N GLN A 71 53.92 16.98 -6.62
CA GLN A 71 53.35 15.66 -6.31
C GLN A 71 54.41 14.57 -6.17
N ARG A 72 55.59 14.72 -6.81
CA ARG A 72 56.72 13.80 -6.66
C ARG A 72 57.65 14.31 -5.57
N GLY A 73 57.25 14.11 -4.32
CA GLY A 73 58.09 14.40 -3.16
C GLY A 73 59.36 13.56 -3.15
N VAL A 74 60.40 14.04 -2.45
CA VAL A 74 61.75 13.44 -2.35
C VAL A 74 61.75 11.95 -1.95
N GLY A 75 60.66 11.44 -1.35
CA GLY A 75 60.49 10.02 -1.03
C GLY A 75 60.37 9.07 -2.23
N ASP A 76 59.91 9.55 -3.39
CA ASP A 76 59.72 8.70 -4.58
C ASP A 76 61.07 8.34 -5.26
N VAL A 77 62.07 9.22 -5.13
CA VAL A 77 63.44 8.97 -5.62
C VAL A 77 64.18 7.98 -4.70
N LEU A 78 63.89 7.99 -3.39
CA LEU A 78 64.50 7.06 -2.43
C LEU A 78 63.95 5.63 -2.56
N LEU A 79 62.67 5.48 -2.92
CA LEU A 79 62.01 4.19 -3.17
C LEU A 79 62.49 3.53 -4.48
N GLN A 80 62.97 4.33 -5.44
CA GLN A 80 63.51 3.82 -6.70
C GLN A 80 64.93 3.24 -6.57
N LEU A 81 65.68 3.64 -5.53
CA LEU A 81 66.99 3.08 -5.17
C LEU A 81 66.91 1.74 -4.39
N GLY A 82 65.70 1.29 -4.05
CA GLY A 82 65.46 0.06 -3.28
C GLY A 82 64.86 -1.12 -4.06
N GLY A 83 64.71 -1.04 -5.39
CA GLY A 83 64.37 -2.20 -6.23
C GLY A 83 63.03 -2.91 -5.94
N ILE A 84 62.07 -2.28 -5.24
CA ILE A 84 60.78 -2.91 -4.92
C ILE A 84 59.71 -2.45 -5.92
N SER A 85 59.53 -3.21 -7.01
CA SER A 85 58.39 -3.04 -7.90
C SER A 85 57.14 -3.70 -7.28
N LEU A 86 56.33 -2.92 -6.57
CA LEU A 86 54.97 -3.35 -6.25
C LEU A 86 54.11 -3.15 -7.50
N SER A 87 54.03 -4.19 -8.34
CA SER A 87 53.00 -4.29 -9.37
C SER A 87 51.62 -4.07 -8.74
N PRO A 88 50.79 -3.12 -9.23
CA PRO A 88 49.44 -2.95 -8.72
C PRO A 88 48.62 -4.21 -9.02
N GLY A 89 48.39 -5.01 -7.98
CA GLY A 89 47.46 -6.14 -8.05
C GLY A 89 46.11 -5.69 -8.55
N VAL A 90 45.56 -6.42 -9.51
CA VAL A 90 44.26 -6.16 -10.12
C VAL A 90 43.17 -6.35 -9.07
N SER A 91 42.86 -5.30 -8.31
CA SER A 91 41.71 -5.27 -7.43
C SER A 91 40.46 -5.44 -8.29
N SER A 92 39.65 -6.47 -8.02
CA SER A 92 38.34 -6.63 -8.66
C SER A 92 37.59 -5.31 -8.53
N LYS A 93 37.31 -4.65 -9.66
CA LYS A 93 36.63 -3.36 -9.65
C LYS A 93 35.32 -3.54 -8.92
N ARG A 94 35.17 -2.87 -7.77
CA ARG A 94 33.90 -2.68 -7.10
C ARG A 94 32.95 -2.19 -8.18
N LYS A 95 31.92 -2.98 -8.51
CA LYS A 95 30.91 -2.58 -9.50
C LYS A 95 30.35 -1.25 -9.00
N ASP A 96 30.45 -0.22 -9.82
CA ASP A 96 29.89 1.09 -9.48
C ASP A 96 28.45 0.90 -9.01
N PRO A 97 28.01 1.63 -7.96
CA PRO A 97 26.65 1.52 -7.44
C PRO A 97 25.65 1.64 -8.59
N LYS A 98 24.83 0.61 -8.77
CA LYS A 98 23.90 0.57 -9.90
C LYS A 98 22.85 1.66 -9.75
N ASP A 99 22.74 2.55 -10.73
CA ASP A 99 21.74 3.62 -10.77
C ASP A 99 20.32 3.02 -10.94
N TYR A 100 19.70 2.61 -9.82
CA TYR A 100 18.37 2.01 -9.82
C TYR A 100 17.30 2.97 -10.37
N GLU A 101 17.49 4.29 -10.26
CA GLU A 101 16.58 5.28 -10.84
C GLU A 101 16.53 5.19 -12.36
N LYS A 102 17.70 5.12 -13.02
CA LYS A 102 17.78 4.98 -14.49
C LYS A 102 17.26 3.62 -14.95
N GLU A 103 17.53 2.56 -14.19
CA GLU A 103 17.03 1.21 -14.48
C GLU A 103 15.50 1.13 -14.34
N ASN A 104 14.94 1.72 -13.28
CA ASN A 104 13.50 1.82 -13.07
C ASN A 104 12.82 2.64 -14.17
N LEU A 105 13.41 3.77 -14.58
CA LEU A 105 12.89 4.56 -15.70
C LEU A 105 12.93 3.80 -17.02
N ARG A 106 14.00 3.03 -17.29
CA ARG A 106 14.07 2.15 -18.47
C ARG A 106 13.01 1.06 -18.42
N ARG A 107 12.83 0.43 -17.25
CA ARG A 107 11.82 -0.61 -17.03
C ARG A 107 10.40 -0.09 -17.21
N ILE A 108 10.09 1.09 -16.68
CA ILE A 108 8.78 1.75 -16.87
C ILE A 108 8.54 2.04 -18.36
N LYS A 109 9.53 2.59 -19.07
CA LYS A 109 9.43 2.85 -20.52
C LYS A 109 9.23 1.56 -21.32
N GLU A 110 9.90 0.48 -20.93
CA GLU A 110 9.74 -0.82 -21.59
C GLU A 110 8.35 -1.42 -21.35
N ILE A 111 7.83 -1.36 -20.11
CA ILE A 111 6.46 -1.78 -19.80
C ILE A 111 5.45 -0.98 -20.62
N GLN A 112 5.60 0.34 -20.68
CA GLN A 112 4.73 1.20 -21.49
C GLN A 112 4.81 0.85 -22.98
N LYS A 113 6.01 0.57 -23.50
CA LYS A 113 6.20 0.14 -24.90
C LYS A 113 5.50 -1.19 -25.18
N ARG A 114 5.66 -2.19 -24.30
CA ARG A 114 5.00 -3.50 -24.42
C ARG A 114 3.48 -3.39 -24.39
N PHE A 115 2.92 -2.53 -23.52
CA PHE A 115 1.47 -2.29 -23.49
C PHE A 115 0.97 -1.65 -24.79
N ARG A 116 1.69 -0.65 -25.33
CA ARG A 116 1.33 -0.04 -26.63
C ARG A 116 1.41 -1.04 -27.78
N GLU A 117 2.41 -1.93 -27.75
CA GLU A 117 2.57 -2.97 -28.77
C GLU A 117 1.50 -4.06 -28.67
N GLN A 118 1.12 -4.46 -27.46
CA GLN A 118 -0.02 -5.35 -27.23
C GLN A 118 -1.33 -4.72 -27.67
N GLU A 119 -1.57 -3.44 -27.38
CA GLU A 119 -2.73 -2.69 -27.88
C GLU A 119 -2.74 -2.67 -29.41
N ARG A 120 -1.62 -2.38 -30.07
CA ARG A 120 -1.49 -2.40 -31.54
C ARG A 120 -1.73 -3.78 -32.15
N ASN A 121 -1.19 -4.85 -31.56
CA ASN A 121 -1.44 -6.22 -32.02
C ASN A 121 -2.90 -6.63 -31.81
N ARG A 122 -3.53 -6.16 -30.74
CA ARG A 122 -4.96 -6.39 -30.47
C ARG A 122 -5.87 -5.60 -31.41
N GLU A 123 -5.46 -4.40 -31.80
CA GLU A 123 -6.15 -3.56 -32.80
C GLU A 123 -6.05 -4.13 -34.21
N GLN A 124 -4.96 -4.82 -34.56
CA GLN A 124 -4.84 -5.53 -35.84
C GLN A 124 -5.74 -6.78 -35.92
N GLY A 125 -6.20 -7.30 -34.78
CA GLY A 125 -6.99 -8.53 -34.70
C GLY A 125 -8.50 -8.36 -34.87
N GLN A 126 -9.11 -7.22 -34.47
CA GLN A 126 -10.56 -6.96 -34.60
C GLN A 126 -10.89 -5.46 -34.74
N PRO A 127 -11.91 -5.07 -35.55
CA PRO A 127 -12.35 -3.67 -35.63
C PRO A 127 -12.95 -3.20 -34.29
N ARG A 128 -12.31 -2.21 -33.67
CA ARG A 128 -12.79 -1.60 -32.41
C ARG A 128 -14.03 -0.73 -32.68
N PRO A 129 -15.15 -0.91 -31.96
CA PRO A 129 -16.18 0.12 -31.90
C PRO A 129 -15.64 1.34 -31.12
N LEU A 130 -15.88 2.53 -31.65
CA LEU A 130 -15.29 3.81 -31.22
C LEU A 130 -15.54 4.21 -29.75
N LYS A 131 -16.41 3.48 -29.02
CA LYS A 131 -16.66 3.68 -27.58
C LYS A 131 -16.92 2.33 -26.91
N ALA A 132 -15.93 1.82 -26.18
CA ALA A 132 -16.10 0.63 -25.35
C ALA A 132 -16.89 1.01 -24.08
N LEU A 133 -18.22 0.87 -24.14
CA LEU A 133 -19.03 0.82 -22.92
C LEU A 133 -18.65 -0.47 -22.17
N TRP A 134 -18.33 -0.35 -20.88
CA TRP A 134 -18.08 -1.52 -20.03
C TRP A 134 -19.27 -2.48 -20.14
N ARG A 135 -19.00 -3.72 -20.57
CA ARG A 135 -19.98 -4.82 -20.61
C ARG A 135 -19.58 -5.86 -19.57
N SER A 136 -20.53 -6.23 -18.72
CA SER A 136 -20.33 -7.33 -17.78
C SER A 136 -20.43 -8.67 -18.51
N PRO A 137 -19.63 -9.70 -18.16
CA PRO A 137 -19.68 -11.03 -18.77
C PRO A 137 -21.06 -11.70 -18.70
N LYS A 138 -21.89 -11.28 -17.74
CA LYS A 138 -23.25 -11.77 -17.54
C LYS A 138 -24.17 -11.57 -18.75
N TYR A 139 -23.88 -10.59 -19.61
CA TYR A 139 -24.75 -10.20 -20.73
C TYR A 139 -24.09 -10.34 -22.11
N ASP A 140 -22.92 -10.98 -22.21
CA ASP A 140 -22.22 -11.16 -23.50
C ASP A 140 -22.98 -12.06 -24.47
N LYS A 141 -23.75 -13.03 -23.96
CA LYS A 141 -24.53 -13.98 -24.76
C LYS A 141 -25.99 -13.55 -24.98
N VAL A 142 -26.38 -12.37 -24.52
CA VAL A 142 -27.77 -11.88 -24.62
C VAL A 142 -27.90 -11.08 -25.91
N GLU A 143 -28.54 -11.67 -26.91
CA GLU A 143 -28.80 -10.98 -28.17
C GLU A 143 -29.86 -9.86 -28.02
N SER A 144 -29.67 -8.78 -28.77
CA SER A 144 -30.58 -7.63 -28.71
C SER A 144 -31.92 -7.96 -29.33
N ARG A 145 -33.01 -7.82 -28.56
CA ARG A 145 -34.38 -7.91 -29.07
C ARG A 145 -34.73 -6.85 -30.12
N VAL A 146 -33.93 -5.77 -30.20
CA VAL A 146 -34.05 -4.75 -31.26
C VAL A 146 -33.47 -5.29 -32.57
N LYS A 147 -32.44 -6.13 -32.52
CA LYS A 147 -31.84 -6.77 -33.69
C LYS A 147 -32.81 -7.75 -34.34
N THR A 148 -33.56 -8.52 -33.55
CA THR A 148 -34.63 -9.40 -34.06
C THR A 148 -35.78 -8.61 -34.67
N ARG A 149 -36.26 -7.54 -34.02
CA ARG A 149 -37.33 -6.68 -34.58
C ARG A 149 -36.95 -5.97 -35.89
N MET A 150 -35.68 -5.58 -36.04
CA MET A 150 -35.16 -4.99 -37.28
C MET A 150 -35.03 -6.04 -38.40
N GLN A 151 -34.87 -7.32 -38.05
CA GLN A 151 -34.79 -8.42 -39.00
C GLN A 151 -36.17 -8.96 -39.39
N GLU A 152 -37.19 -8.77 -38.54
CA GLU A 152 -38.60 -9.11 -38.79
C GLU A 152 -39.33 -8.11 -39.70
N SER A 153 -38.79 -6.91 -39.96
CA SER A 153 -39.43 -5.93 -40.83
C SER A 153 -39.14 -6.17 -42.31
N VAL A 154 -39.76 -7.21 -42.89
CA VAL A 154 -39.90 -7.32 -44.36
C VAL A 154 -41.38 -7.35 -44.79
N GLN A 155 -42.35 -7.46 -43.87
CA GLN A 155 -43.76 -7.49 -44.28
C GLN A 155 -44.64 -6.72 -43.29
N THR A 156 -44.93 -5.46 -43.63
CA THR A 156 -46.26 -4.82 -43.53
C THR A 156 -46.15 -3.32 -43.91
N SER A 157 -47.16 -2.83 -44.62
CA SER A 157 -47.29 -1.48 -45.19
C SER A 157 -47.30 -0.38 -44.13
N VAL A 158 -46.52 0.68 -44.37
CA VAL A 158 -46.37 1.88 -43.54
C VAL A 158 -47.58 2.83 -43.68
N PRO A 159 -48.20 3.32 -42.59
CA PRO A 159 -48.81 4.64 -42.52
C PRO A 159 -47.80 5.65 -41.95
N GLN A 160 -47.78 6.86 -42.51
CA GLN A 160 -46.78 7.91 -42.22
C GLN A 160 -46.73 8.35 -40.75
N PRO A 161 -45.52 8.67 -40.21
CA PRO A 161 -45.38 9.18 -38.86
C PRO A 161 -45.65 10.69 -38.79
N ALA A 162 -46.58 11.06 -37.91
CA ALA A 162 -46.91 12.45 -37.60
C ALA A 162 -45.76 13.19 -36.87
N HIS A 163 -45.71 14.49 -37.11
CA HIS A 163 -44.61 15.40 -36.86
C HIS A 163 -44.56 15.87 -35.39
N PHE A 164 -43.94 15.10 -34.49
CA PHE A 164 -43.90 15.40 -33.04
C PHE A 164 -42.60 16.02 -32.52
N LEU A 165 -42.06 17.05 -33.18
CA LEU A 165 -41.00 17.89 -32.58
C LEU A 165 -41.16 19.36 -33.01
N ARG A 166 -41.98 20.12 -32.27
CA ARG A 166 -42.01 21.59 -32.32
C ARG A 166 -42.19 22.15 -30.91
N ALA A 167 -41.14 22.05 -30.08
CA ALA A 167 -41.14 22.61 -28.73
C ALA A 167 -40.27 23.88 -28.57
N HIS A 168 -39.40 24.22 -29.54
CA HIS A 168 -38.43 25.32 -29.37
C HIS A 168 -38.27 26.24 -30.58
N SER A 169 -39.36 26.61 -31.27
CA SER A 169 -39.35 27.67 -32.29
C SER A 169 -40.12 28.91 -31.84
N ARG A 170 -39.82 29.42 -30.64
CA ARG A 170 -40.27 30.74 -30.18
C ARG A 170 -39.09 31.67 -29.94
N CYS A 171 -38.31 31.93 -30.99
CA CYS A 171 -37.58 33.18 -31.13
C CYS A 171 -38.45 34.09 -32.00
N GLY A 172 -39.32 34.86 -31.35
CA GLY A 172 -40.02 35.99 -31.98
C GLY A 172 -39.15 37.26 -31.91
N PRO A 173 -39.38 38.26 -32.78
CA PRO A 173 -38.54 39.45 -32.90
C PRO A 173 -38.58 40.31 -31.63
N GLY A 174 -37.43 40.91 -31.30
CA GLY A 174 -37.14 41.60 -30.05
C GLY A 174 -38.17 42.63 -29.60
N LEU A 175 -38.60 42.49 -28.34
CA LEU A 175 -39.13 43.58 -27.55
C LEU A 175 -38.00 44.13 -26.66
N PRO A 176 -37.74 45.45 -26.64
CA PRO A 176 -36.75 46.01 -25.72
C PRO A 176 -37.24 45.89 -24.27
N PRO A 177 -36.34 45.69 -23.29
CA PRO A 177 -36.74 45.59 -21.88
C PRO A 177 -37.42 46.87 -21.42
N SER A 178 -38.51 46.70 -20.67
CA SER A 178 -39.30 47.76 -20.07
C SER A 178 -38.42 48.68 -19.22
N ARG A 179 -38.26 49.92 -19.68
CA ARG A 179 -37.53 50.98 -19.00
C ARG A 179 -38.36 51.40 -17.79
N VAL A 180 -38.03 50.85 -16.61
CA VAL A 180 -38.53 51.37 -15.33
C VAL A 180 -38.24 52.87 -15.27
N PRO A 181 -39.20 53.74 -14.91
CA PRO A 181 -38.92 55.16 -14.76
C PRO A 181 -37.89 55.35 -13.65
N SER A 182 -36.76 55.99 -13.96
CA SER A 182 -35.88 56.56 -12.94
C SER A 182 -36.74 57.41 -11.99
N PRO A 183 -36.54 57.33 -10.66
CA PRO A 183 -37.26 58.21 -9.74
C PRO A 183 -36.92 59.64 -10.12
N GLN A 184 -37.93 60.41 -10.53
CA GLN A 184 -37.75 61.81 -10.84
C GLN A 184 -37.24 62.51 -9.58
N LEU A 185 -36.05 63.09 -9.66
CA LEU A 185 -35.57 64.08 -8.70
C LEU A 185 -36.51 65.28 -8.80
N THR A 186 -37.49 65.32 -7.90
CA THR A 186 -38.34 66.50 -7.71
C THR A 186 -37.46 67.57 -7.08
N LEU A 187 -37.03 68.55 -7.88
CA LEU A 187 -36.56 69.82 -7.34
C LEU A 187 -37.76 70.51 -6.68
N PRO A 188 -37.70 70.91 -5.40
CA PRO A 188 -38.77 71.70 -4.80
C PRO A 188 -38.74 73.11 -5.42
N GLY A 189 -39.91 73.60 -5.81
CA GLY A 189 -40.11 74.97 -6.27
C GLY A 189 -39.76 76.02 -5.19
N PRO A 190 -39.59 77.29 -5.59
CA PRO A 190 -39.21 78.34 -4.67
C PRO A 190 -40.40 78.60 -3.73
N LYS A 191 -40.12 78.92 -2.46
CA LYS A 191 -41.10 79.18 -1.37
C LYS A 191 -41.48 77.95 -0.52
N ALA A 192 -40.48 77.31 0.06
CA ALA A 192 -40.60 76.78 1.42
C ALA A 192 -39.45 77.36 2.25
N LYS A 193 -39.76 77.85 3.45
CA LYS A 193 -38.78 78.37 4.40
C LYS A 193 -37.69 77.32 4.61
N GLY A 194 -36.43 77.69 4.36
CA GLY A 194 -35.31 76.77 4.47
C GLY A 194 -35.23 76.19 5.89
N PRO A 195 -35.05 74.88 6.07
CA PRO A 195 -34.60 74.37 7.36
C PRO A 195 -33.18 74.90 7.58
N ASP A 196 -32.91 75.45 8.76
CA ASP A 196 -31.58 75.89 9.20
C ASP A 196 -30.49 74.91 8.76
N LEU A 197 -29.71 75.30 7.74
CA LEU A 197 -28.67 74.46 7.15
C LEU A 197 -27.38 74.59 7.94
N GLY A 198 -27.32 73.94 9.10
CA GLY A 198 -26.08 73.60 9.81
C GLY A 198 -25.52 72.22 9.45
N VAL A 199 -26.11 71.53 8.45
CA VAL A 199 -25.72 70.16 8.08
C VAL A 199 -24.80 70.20 6.88
N ASP A 200 -23.51 70.01 7.13
CA ASP A 200 -22.50 69.81 6.08
C ASP A 200 -22.72 68.45 5.41
N PHE A 201 -23.35 68.47 4.24
CA PHE A 201 -23.62 67.27 3.44
C PHE A 201 -22.34 66.55 2.99
N ILE A 202 -21.21 67.24 2.89
CA ILE A 202 -19.91 66.62 2.56
C ILE A 202 -19.45 65.78 3.75
N ARG A 203 -19.49 66.34 4.97
CA ARG A 203 -19.20 65.59 6.20
C ARG A 203 -20.21 64.47 6.46
N HIS A 204 -21.49 64.71 6.20
CA HIS A 204 -22.53 63.70 6.35
C HIS A 204 -22.33 62.52 5.39
N ASN A 205 -22.10 62.79 4.09
CA ASN A 205 -21.82 61.74 3.10
C ASN A 205 -20.50 61.02 3.38
N ALA A 206 -19.44 61.72 3.79
CA ALA A 206 -18.18 61.10 4.17
C ALA A 206 -18.34 60.15 5.37
N ARG A 207 -19.14 60.55 6.38
CA ARG A 207 -19.48 59.71 7.52
C ARG A 207 -20.38 58.54 7.12
N ALA A 208 -21.35 58.76 6.23
CA ALA A 208 -22.24 57.71 5.73
C ALA A 208 -21.47 56.67 4.90
N ALA A 209 -20.56 57.10 4.02
CA ALA A 209 -19.70 56.23 3.22
C ALA A 209 -18.72 55.43 4.09
N LYS A 210 -18.14 56.04 5.13
CA LYS A 210 -17.31 55.33 6.11
C LYS A 210 -18.08 54.29 6.92
N ARG A 211 -19.38 54.51 7.17
CA ARG A 211 -20.25 53.60 7.93
C ARG A 211 -20.97 52.57 7.05
N ALA A 212 -20.99 52.75 5.73
CA ALA A 212 -21.66 51.85 4.83
C ALA A 212 -20.97 50.46 4.86
N PRO A 213 -21.72 49.37 5.12
CA PRO A 213 -21.13 48.04 5.14
C PRO A 213 -20.63 47.70 3.73
N ARG A 214 -19.38 47.23 3.64
CA ARG A 214 -18.83 46.74 2.37
C ARG A 214 -19.66 45.53 1.94
N ARG A 215 -20.48 45.70 0.89
CA ARG A 215 -21.24 44.60 0.31
C ARG A 215 -20.27 43.69 -0.42
N HIS A 216 -20.09 42.49 0.12
CA HIS A 216 -19.30 41.45 -0.51
C HIS A 216 -19.98 41.01 -1.82
N SER A 217 -19.21 40.76 -2.89
CA SER A 217 -19.79 40.16 -4.09
C SER A 217 -20.32 38.75 -3.76
N ARG A 218 -21.45 38.37 -4.36
CA ARG A 218 -22.05 37.04 -4.19
C ARG A 218 -21.05 35.93 -4.53
N SER A 219 -20.19 36.13 -5.53
CA SER A 219 -19.15 35.17 -5.92
C SER A 219 -18.17 34.85 -4.80
N LEU A 220 -17.80 35.84 -3.99
CA LEU A 220 -16.86 35.65 -2.92
C LEU A 220 -17.53 35.13 -1.62
N GLN A 221 -18.82 35.41 -1.42
CA GLN A 221 -19.62 34.74 -0.38
C GLN A 221 -19.74 33.23 -0.68
N VAL A 222 -19.98 32.88 -1.94
CA VAL A 222 -19.97 31.48 -2.40
C VAL A 222 -18.60 30.85 -2.21
N LEU A 223 -17.51 31.57 -2.51
CA LEU A 223 -16.15 31.07 -2.27
C LEU A 223 -15.89 30.79 -0.78
N ALA A 224 -16.29 31.70 0.10
CA ALA A 224 -16.15 31.52 1.55
C ALA A 224 -16.90 30.26 2.03
N GLN A 225 -18.14 30.08 1.56
CA GLN A 225 -18.94 28.91 1.89
C GLN A 225 -18.32 27.60 1.41
N VAL A 226 -17.76 27.57 0.19
CA VAL A 226 -17.08 26.37 -0.34
C VAL A 226 -15.82 26.03 0.45
N LEU A 227 -15.06 27.04 0.87
CA LEU A 227 -13.87 26.84 1.71
C LEU A 227 -14.24 26.29 3.09
N GLU A 228 -15.30 26.81 3.70
CA GLU A 228 -15.82 26.33 4.98
C GLU A 228 -16.31 24.88 4.88
N GLN A 229 -17.08 24.54 3.85
CA GLN A 229 -17.51 23.15 3.59
C GLN A 229 -16.33 22.20 3.41
N LYS A 230 -15.27 22.65 2.71
CA LYS A 230 -14.05 21.86 2.54
C LYS A 230 -13.33 21.62 3.88
N GLN A 231 -13.27 22.64 4.75
CA GLN A 231 -12.67 22.50 6.08
C GLN A 231 -13.46 21.51 6.93
N GLN A 232 -14.78 21.64 6.99
CA GLN A 232 -15.65 20.74 7.74
C GLN A 232 -15.54 19.28 7.24
N ALA A 233 -15.50 19.07 5.92
CA ALA A 233 -15.31 17.75 5.34
C ALA A 233 -13.94 17.14 5.71
N GLN A 234 -12.90 17.97 5.74
CA GLN A 234 -11.56 17.54 6.14
C GLN A 234 -11.50 17.17 7.63
N GLU A 235 -12.13 17.96 8.50
CA GLU A 235 -12.24 17.67 9.94
C GLU A 235 -13.01 16.38 10.21
N HIS A 236 -14.12 16.18 9.48
CA HIS A 236 -14.88 14.93 9.56
C HIS A 236 -14.05 13.72 9.12
N TYR A 237 -13.31 13.82 8.00
CA TYR A 237 -12.41 12.75 7.56
C TYR A 237 -11.32 12.47 8.61
N ASN A 238 -10.71 13.52 9.16
CA ASN A 238 -9.66 13.41 10.17
C ASN A 238 -10.16 12.74 11.46
N THR A 239 -11.42 12.94 11.82
CA THR A 239 -12.01 12.37 13.04
C THR A 239 -12.44 10.93 12.83
N THR A 240 -13.02 10.61 11.67
CA THR A 240 -13.68 9.30 11.44
C THR A 240 -12.77 8.28 10.76
N GLN A 241 -12.04 8.68 9.72
CA GLN A 241 -11.37 7.74 8.79
C GLN A 241 -9.84 7.77 8.91
N LYS A 242 -9.26 8.90 9.31
CA LYS A 242 -7.81 9.03 9.42
C LYS A 242 -7.27 8.11 10.50
N GLY A 243 -6.31 7.27 10.13
CA GLY A 243 -5.70 6.28 11.02
C GLY A 243 -6.50 4.98 11.19
N HIS A 244 -7.71 4.89 10.60
CA HIS A 244 -8.48 3.65 10.62
C HIS A 244 -7.92 2.67 9.58
N VAL A 245 -7.71 1.42 10.00
CA VAL A 245 -7.23 0.37 9.12
C VAL A 245 -8.40 -0.09 8.24
N PRO A 246 -8.24 -0.10 6.90
CA PRO A 246 -9.27 -0.63 6.01
C PRO A 246 -9.71 -2.05 6.38
N GLN A 247 -11.02 -2.30 6.31
CA GLN A 247 -11.63 -3.56 6.72
C GLN A 247 -10.96 -4.79 6.08
N TYR A 248 -10.59 -4.72 4.80
CA TYR A 248 -9.96 -5.83 4.08
C TYR A 248 -8.58 -6.24 4.67
N LEU A 249 -7.87 -5.33 5.33
CA LEU A 249 -6.59 -5.66 6.00
C LEU A 249 -6.84 -6.39 7.32
N LEU A 250 -7.90 -6.03 8.04
CA LEU A 250 -8.33 -6.73 9.26
C LEU A 250 -8.77 -8.16 8.91
N GLU A 251 -9.63 -8.30 7.90
CA GLU A 251 -10.08 -9.61 7.40
C GLU A 251 -8.90 -10.46 6.93
N ARG A 252 -7.92 -9.86 6.25
CA ARG A 252 -6.70 -10.55 5.81
C ARG A 252 -5.84 -11.04 6.98
N ARG A 253 -5.67 -10.21 8.02
CA ARG A 253 -4.93 -10.61 9.23
C ARG A 253 -5.62 -11.80 9.91
N ASP A 254 -6.94 -11.76 9.99
CA ASP A 254 -7.72 -12.82 10.64
C ASP A 254 -7.69 -14.11 9.82
N LEU A 255 -7.70 -14.01 8.48
CA LEU A 255 -7.49 -15.14 7.58
C LEU A 255 -6.11 -15.78 7.79
N TRP A 256 -5.03 -14.98 7.82
CA TRP A 256 -3.69 -15.50 8.10
C TRP A 256 -3.56 -16.16 9.47
N ARG A 257 -4.26 -15.62 10.48
CA ARG A 257 -4.32 -16.22 11.80
C ARG A 257 -4.96 -17.61 11.74
N ARG A 258 -6.14 -17.73 11.11
CA ARG A 258 -6.83 -19.01 10.93
C ARG A 258 -6.00 -20.02 10.14
N GLU A 259 -5.33 -19.58 9.08
CA GLU A 259 -4.44 -20.43 8.29
C GLU A 259 -3.21 -20.88 9.09
N ALA A 260 -2.66 -20.03 9.96
CA ALA A 260 -1.55 -20.38 10.84
C ALA A 260 -2.00 -21.42 11.90
N GLU A 261 -3.15 -21.21 12.52
CA GLU A 261 -3.76 -22.16 13.47
C GLU A 261 -4.06 -23.50 12.79
N ALA A 262 -4.65 -23.48 11.59
CA ALA A 262 -4.90 -24.69 10.81
C ALA A 262 -3.60 -25.41 10.44
N ARG A 263 -2.55 -24.68 10.04
CA ARG A 263 -1.23 -25.27 9.78
C ARG A 263 -0.63 -25.88 11.04
N GLN A 264 -0.74 -25.22 12.19
CA GLN A 264 -0.22 -25.73 13.45
C GLN A 264 -0.98 -26.97 13.92
N ASN A 265 -2.31 -27.01 13.75
CA ASN A 265 -3.14 -28.16 14.11
C ASN A 265 -2.92 -29.35 13.17
N ASN A 266 -2.70 -29.08 11.88
CA ASN A 266 -2.44 -30.11 10.87
C ASN A 266 -0.97 -30.55 10.83
N GLN A 267 -0.07 -29.80 11.47
CA GLN A 267 1.33 -30.18 11.53
C GLN A 267 1.42 -31.47 12.36
N PRO A 268 1.85 -32.60 11.76
CA PRO A 268 2.03 -33.83 12.51
C PRO A 268 3.08 -33.60 13.59
N ASP A 269 2.90 -34.25 14.75
CA ASP A 269 3.84 -34.15 15.86
C ASP A 269 5.25 -34.49 15.35
N PRO A 270 6.27 -33.61 15.54
CA PRO A 270 7.62 -33.85 15.03
C PRO A 270 8.25 -35.13 15.60
N ALA A 271 7.74 -35.64 16.72
CA ALA A 271 8.18 -36.90 17.32
C ALA A 271 7.47 -38.15 16.75
N MET A 272 6.47 -37.99 15.87
CA MET A 272 5.69 -39.10 15.29
C MET A 272 6.50 -39.83 14.20
N PRO A 273 6.84 -41.11 14.37
CA PRO A 273 7.54 -41.87 13.35
C PRO A 273 6.66 -42.11 12.11
N PRO A 274 7.25 -42.22 10.90
CA PRO A 274 6.50 -42.57 9.68
C PRO A 274 5.75 -43.89 9.83
N GLY A 275 4.54 -43.98 9.27
CA GLY A 275 3.69 -45.18 9.33
C GLY A 275 3.13 -45.50 10.73
N HIS A 276 3.26 -44.57 11.69
CA HIS A 276 2.67 -44.70 13.01
C HIS A 276 1.57 -43.66 13.23
N THR A 277 0.58 -44.02 14.03
CA THR A 277 -0.52 -43.13 14.44
C THR A 277 -0.53 -42.99 15.96
N ARG A 278 -0.85 -41.79 16.47
CA ARG A 278 -1.02 -41.58 17.91
C ARG A 278 -2.24 -42.36 18.41
N MET A 279 -2.02 -43.20 19.43
CA MET A 279 -3.11 -43.90 20.12
C MET A 279 -4.02 -42.91 20.85
N PRO A 280 -5.36 -43.02 20.72
CA PRO A 280 -6.31 -42.25 21.51
C PRO A 280 -6.07 -42.43 23.02
N GLU A 281 -6.27 -41.36 23.79
CA GLU A 281 -5.97 -41.39 25.23
C GLU A 281 -6.87 -42.35 26.00
N SER A 282 -8.15 -42.46 25.64
CA SER A 282 -9.09 -43.43 26.23
C SER A 282 -8.58 -44.86 26.06
N GLN A 283 -8.23 -45.23 24.83
CA GLN A 283 -7.72 -46.56 24.50
C GLN A 283 -6.39 -46.85 25.20
N ARG A 284 -5.50 -45.85 25.31
CA ARG A 284 -4.24 -45.97 26.05
C ARG A 284 -4.47 -46.24 27.54
N LEU A 285 -5.42 -45.55 28.16
CA LEU A 285 -5.74 -45.74 29.59
C LEU A 285 -6.38 -47.11 29.83
N GLU A 286 -7.23 -47.56 28.92
CA GLU A 286 -7.83 -48.89 28.97
C GLU A 286 -6.75 -49.99 28.89
N THR A 287 -5.83 -49.91 27.91
CA THR A 287 -4.73 -50.88 27.80
C THR A 287 -3.81 -50.85 29.01
N LEU A 288 -3.51 -49.67 29.55
CA LEU A 288 -2.72 -49.52 30.77
C LEU A 288 -3.39 -50.20 31.96
N ASN A 289 -4.69 -50.00 32.16
CA ASN A 289 -5.43 -50.66 33.23
C ASN A 289 -5.43 -52.19 33.06
N ASN A 290 -5.64 -52.69 31.85
CA ASN A 290 -5.59 -54.13 31.57
C ASN A 290 -4.21 -54.72 31.88
N LEU A 291 -3.13 -54.02 31.53
CA LEU A 291 -1.76 -54.45 31.85
C LEU A 291 -1.49 -54.48 33.35
N LEU A 292 -1.96 -53.47 34.11
CA LEU A 292 -1.84 -53.44 35.56
C LEU A 292 -2.62 -54.58 36.23
N GLN A 293 -3.82 -54.88 35.73
CA GLN A 293 -4.60 -56.03 36.20
C GLN A 293 -3.86 -57.35 35.94
N SER A 294 -3.35 -57.55 34.73
CA SER A 294 -2.56 -58.75 34.38
C SER A 294 -1.27 -58.86 35.21
N GLN A 295 -0.56 -57.75 35.46
CA GLN A 295 0.60 -57.74 36.35
C GLN A 295 0.22 -58.23 37.75
N SER A 296 -0.88 -57.71 38.31
CA SER A 296 -1.36 -58.12 39.63
C SER A 296 -1.76 -59.59 39.70
N GLN A 297 -2.23 -60.17 38.58
CA GLN A 297 -2.58 -61.60 38.49
C GLN A 297 -1.31 -62.46 38.44
N LEU A 298 -0.34 -62.11 37.59
CA LEU A 298 0.94 -62.84 37.52
C LEU A 298 1.72 -62.79 38.84
N LEU A 299 1.72 -61.64 39.52
CA LEU A 299 2.34 -61.53 40.85
C LEU A 299 1.62 -62.41 41.88
N ARG A 300 0.28 -62.48 41.83
CA ARG A 300 -0.48 -63.40 42.67
C ARG A 300 -0.11 -64.86 42.38
N GLU A 301 -0.02 -65.25 41.12
CA GLU A 301 0.40 -66.60 40.73
C GLU A 301 1.82 -66.93 41.17
N LEU A 302 2.75 -65.97 41.04
CA LEU A 302 4.14 -66.12 41.49
C LEU A 302 4.23 -66.32 43.00
N VAL A 303 3.43 -65.58 43.78
CA VAL A 303 3.37 -65.70 45.25
C VAL A 303 2.73 -67.01 45.69
N LEU A 304 1.79 -67.56 44.92
CA LEU A 304 1.11 -68.83 45.22
C LEU A 304 1.97 -70.06 44.90
N LEU A 305 3.12 -69.91 44.24
CA LEU A 305 4.03 -71.03 43.97
C LEU A 305 4.64 -71.58 45.27
N PRO A 306 4.73 -72.92 45.42
CA PRO A 306 5.37 -73.52 46.59
C PRO A 306 6.86 -73.13 46.70
N ALA A 307 7.29 -72.73 47.91
CA ALA A 307 8.64 -72.23 48.16
C ALA A 307 9.77 -73.27 47.92
N GLY A 308 9.45 -74.56 47.91
CA GLY A 308 10.39 -75.68 47.68
C GLY A 308 10.20 -76.40 46.34
N ALA A 309 9.68 -75.72 45.32
CA ALA A 309 9.38 -76.34 44.03
C ALA A 309 10.64 -76.52 43.14
N ASP A 310 11.52 -77.45 43.52
CA ASP A 310 12.80 -77.71 42.84
C ASP A 310 12.66 -78.57 41.57
N SER A 311 11.45 -79.02 41.24
CA SER A 311 11.21 -79.76 40.00
C SER A 311 11.50 -78.88 38.77
N LEU A 312 12.13 -79.45 37.73
CA LEU A 312 12.39 -78.75 36.47
C LEU A 312 11.14 -78.08 35.87
N ARG A 313 9.96 -78.71 36.06
CA ARG A 313 8.67 -78.17 35.62
C ARG A 313 8.29 -76.90 36.38
N ALA A 314 8.43 -76.90 37.70
CA ALA A 314 8.12 -75.74 38.53
C ALA A 314 9.11 -74.59 38.29
N GLN A 315 10.41 -74.90 38.12
CA GLN A 315 11.41 -73.91 37.73
C GLN A 315 11.11 -73.29 36.36
N SER A 316 10.75 -74.12 35.37
CA SER A 316 10.34 -73.63 34.05
C SER A 316 9.10 -72.74 34.10
N HIS A 317 8.09 -73.14 34.87
CA HIS A 317 6.86 -72.35 35.05
C HIS A 317 7.14 -71.00 35.73
N ARG A 318 7.97 -70.98 36.78
CA ARG A 318 8.40 -69.74 37.43
C ARG A 318 9.14 -68.82 36.45
N ALA A 319 10.10 -69.36 35.70
CA ALA A 319 10.82 -68.60 34.70
C ALA A 319 9.90 -68.06 33.59
N GLU A 320 8.83 -68.79 33.24
CA GLU A 320 7.81 -68.32 32.30
C GLU A 320 7.01 -67.14 32.88
N LEU A 321 6.58 -67.22 34.14
CA LEU A 321 5.91 -66.12 34.83
C LEU A 321 6.80 -64.87 34.92
N ASP A 322 8.08 -65.04 35.28
CA ASP A 322 9.05 -63.93 35.35
C ASP A 322 9.26 -63.28 33.98
N ARG A 323 9.38 -64.07 32.90
CA ARG A 323 9.46 -63.53 31.53
C ARG A 323 8.22 -62.74 31.14
N LYS A 324 7.03 -63.26 31.44
CA LYS A 324 5.76 -62.55 31.18
C LYS A 324 5.67 -61.27 32.00
N LEU A 325 6.12 -61.29 33.25
CA LEU A 325 6.15 -60.11 34.11
C LEU A 325 7.02 -59.00 33.50
N VAL A 326 8.25 -59.34 33.07
CA VAL A 326 9.16 -58.39 32.41
C VAL A 326 8.52 -57.79 31.15
N GLN A 327 7.87 -58.61 30.31
CA GLN A 327 7.18 -58.12 29.11
C GLN A 327 6.04 -57.15 29.46
N ILE A 328 5.25 -57.46 30.50
CA ILE A 328 4.17 -56.58 30.95
C ILE A 328 4.72 -55.28 31.55
N GLU A 329 5.81 -55.33 32.30
CA GLU A 329 6.46 -54.14 32.87
C GLU A 329 7.01 -53.21 31.78
N GLU A 330 7.63 -53.78 30.75
CA GLU A 330 8.05 -53.03 29.56
C GLU A 330 6.86 -52.40 28.85
N ALA A 331 5.75 -53.13 28.69
CA ALA A 331 4.52 -52.60 28.12
C ALA A 331 3.93 -51.47 28.97
N ILE A 332 3.81 -51.64 30.30
CA ILE A 332 3.35 -50.60 31.22
C ILE A 332 4.24 -49.36 31.12
N LYS A 333 5.56 -49.53 31.02
CA LYS A 333 6.50 -48.43 30.81
C LYS A 333 6.26 -47.68 29.50
N ILE A 334 5.81 -48.35 28.46
CA ILE A 334 5.42 -47.71 27.18
C ILE A 334 4.08 -46.98 27.34
N PHE A 335 3.05 -47.63 27.89
CA PHE A 335 1.69 -47.08 27.98
C PHE A 335 1.49 -46.05 29.10
N SER A 336 2.38 -46.01 30.08
CA SER A 336 2.42 -44.95 31.11
C SER A 336 2.84 -43.60 30.54
N ARG A 337 3.49 -43.56 29.37
CA ARG A 337 3.81 -42.31 28.67
C ARG A 337 2.52 -41.62 28.18
N PRO A 338 2.46 -40.28 28.16
CA PRO A 338 1.26 -39.56 27.74
C PRO A 338 0.96 -39.70 26.24
N LYS A 339 2.00 -39.95 25.43
CA LYS A 339 1.89 -40.14 23.97
C LYS A 339 2.45 -41.51 23.62
N VAL A 340 1.61 -42.34 23.02
CA VAL A 340 1.97 -43.67 22.50
C VAL A 340 1.64 -43.69 21.02
N PHE A 341 2.58 -44.16 20.21
CA PHE A 341 2.41 -44.29 18.76
C PHE A 341 2.33 -45.77 18.42
N VAL A 342 1.33 -46.14 17.63
CA VAL A 342 1.08 -47.51 17.18
C VAL A 342 1.43 -47.60 15.70
N LYS A 343 2.19 -48.63 15.33
CA LYS A 343 2.50 -48.93 13.94
C LYS A 343 1.21 -49.36 13.24
N MET A 344 0.92 -48.77 12.09
CA MET A 344 -0.21 -49.21 11.26
C MET A 344 0.21 -50.47 10.50
N ASP A 345 -0.61 -51.52 10.59
CA ASP A 345 -0.46 -52.70 9.75
C ASP A 345 -1.05 -52.37 8.36
N THR A 346 -0.20 -51.83 7.48
CA THR A 346 -0.52 -51.60 6.06
C THR A 346 0.12 -52.66 5.19
#